data_AF-A0AAD5PBX3-F1
#
_entry.id   AF-A0AAD5PBX3-F1
#
_cell.length_a   1.000
_cell.length_b   1.000
_cell.length_c   1.000
_cell.angle_alpha   90.00
_cell.angle_beta   90.00
_cell.angle_gamma   90.00
#
_symmetry.space_group_name_H-M   'P 1'
#
loop_
_entity.id
_entity.type
_entity.pdbx_description
1 polymer ?
#
loop_
_entity_poly.entity_id
_entity_poly.type
_entity_poly.pdbx_seq_one_letter_code
_entity_poly.pdbx_strand_id
1 'polypeptide(L)'
;MNFKDLQFSIGKLTTGAYSHLAKKNPLQKQDTKALSSWIFEERNALYIMRMNGHQHNEANQAFNQWLKDELNENATNNKDLEDIGDKLLRLLTKQNEIEEAYAGINSFFFIAPKKKLYSL
;
A
#
# COMPACT_ATOMS: atom_id res chain seq x y z
N MET A 1 -20.87 39.88 30.04
CA MET A 1 -19.80 38.94 29.62
C MET A 1 -19.65 39.07 28.11
N ASN A 2 -18.44 39.35 27.63
CA ASN A 2 -18.17 39.81 26.27
C ASN A 2 -17.99 38.61 25.32
N PHE A 3 -18.52 38.71 24.09
CA PHE A 3 -18.49 37.63 23.09
C PHE A 3 -17.05 37.18 22.74
N LYS A 4 -16.09 38.11 22.84
CA LYS A 4 -14.65 37.85 22.69
C LYS A 4 -14.08 36.91 23.76
N ASP A 5 -14.58 37.00 25.00
CA ASP A 5 -14.11 36.14 26.11
C ASP A 5 -14.65 34.70 25.97
N LEU A 6 -15.84 34.55 25.37
CA LEU A 6 -16.43 33.26 25.04
C LEU A 6 -15.68 32.56 23.91
N GLN A 7 -15.32 33.28 22.84
CA GLN A 7 -14.48 32.75 21.76
C GLN A 7 -13.09 32.34 22.27
N PHE A 8 -12.49 33.14 23.15
CA PHE A 8 -11.21 32.81 23.77
C PHE A 8 -11.30 31.55 24.66
N SER A 9 -12.38 31.42 25.43
CA SER A 9 -12.62 30.25 26.29
C SER A 9 -12.85 28.98 25.47
N ILE A 10 -13.61 29.06 24.37
CA ILE A 10 -13.83 27.96 23.43
C ILE A 10 -12.51 27.57 22.74
N GLY A 11 -11.70 28.54 22.31
CA GLY A 11 -10.38 28.29 21.73
C GLY A 11 -9.41 27.61 22.70
N LYS A 12 -9.46 27.97 23.98
CA LYS A 12 -8.65 27.32 25.03
C LYS A 12 -9.12 25.90 25.32
N LEU A 13 -10.43 25.66 25.29
CA LEU A 13 -11.04 24.33 25.45
C LEU A 13 -10.69 23.39 24.30
N THR A 14 -10.78 23.85 23.05
CA THR A 14 -10.42 23.05 21.87
C THR A 14 -8.93 22.74 21.86
N THR A 15 -8.07 23.73 22.11
CA THR A 15 -6.61 23.53 22.20
C THR A 15 -6.24 22.57 23.33
N GLY A 16 -6.90 22.69 24.49
CA GLY A 16 -6.75 21.76 25.61
C GLY A 16 -7.14 20.33 25.24
N ALA A 17 -8.29 20.14 24.58
CA ALA A 17 -8.77 18.84 24.13
C ALA A 17 -7.83 18.20 23.10
N TYR A 18 -7.35 18.96 22.11
CA TYR A 18 -6.35 18.50 21.14
C TYR A 18 -5.02 18.12 21.81
N SER A 19 -4.57 18.90 22.80
CA SER A 19 -3.35 18.59 23.54
C SER A 19 -3.48 17.31 24.40
N HIS A 20 -4.66 17.07 24.98
CA HIS A 20 -4.93 15.85 25.74
C HIS A 20 -5.07 14.62 24.85
N LEU A 21 -5.66 14.77 23.65
CA LEU A 21 -5.70 13.73 22.63
C LEU A 21 -4.29 13.39 22.11
N ALA A 22 -3.44 14.40 21.87
CA ALA A 22 -2.04 14.19 21.49
C ALA A 22 -1.23 13.50 22.59
N LYS A 23 -1.36 13.95 23.85
CA LYS A 23 -0.70 13.33 25.01
C LYS A 23 -1.15 11.89 25.28
N LYS A 24 -2.38 11.53 24.90
CA LYS A 24 -2.91 10.17 25.00
C LYS A 24 -2.69 9.34 23.75
N ASN A 25 -2.07 9.88 22.69
CA ASN A 25 -1.78 9.13 21.48
C ASN A 25 -0.67 8.09 21.80
N PRO A 26 -0.98 6.77 21.75
CA PRO A 26 0.01 5.74 22.02
C PRO A 26 1.13 5.71 20.96
N LEU A 27 1.03 6.44 19.85
CA LEU A 27 2.11 6.60 18.86
C LEU A 27 3.14 7.70 19.23
N GLN A 28 2.89 8.48 20.29
CA GLN A 28 3.75 9.59 20.71
C GLN A 28 4.45 9.35 22.06
N LYS A 29 4.21 8.19 22.71
CA LYS A 29 4.92 7.83 23.96
C LYS A 29 6.33 7.33 23.62
N GLN A 30 7.32 7.65 24.48
CA GLN A 30 8.69 7.17 24.29
C GLN A 30 8.77 5.64 24.27
N ASP A 31 8.00 4.97 25.13
CA ASP A 31 7.98 3.51 25.28
C ASP A 31 7.49 2.78 24.01
N THR A 32 6.68 3.46 23.19
CA THR A 32 6.10 2.91 21.96
C THR A 32 6.75 3.47 20.70
N LYS A 33 7.80 4.29 20.84
CA LYS A 33 8.51 4.90 19.71
C LYS A 33 9.04 3.84 18.74
N ALA A 34 9.69 2.79 19.26
CA ALA A 34 10.19 1.67 18.46
C ALA A 34 9.07 0.98 17.67
N LEU A 35 7.93 0.70 18.32
CA LEU A 35 6.77 0.09 17.68
C LEU A 35 6.17 1.01 16.60
N SER A 36 6.07 2.32 16.88
CA SER A 36 5.57 3.29 15.91
C SER A 36 6.47 3.44 14.68
N SER A 37 7.79 3.41 14.87
CA SER A 37 8.78 3.39 13.78
C SER A 37 8.67 2.11 12.97
N TRP A 38 8.56 0.95 13.62
CA TRP A 38 8.38 -0.32 12.91
C TRP A 38 7.10 -0.33 12.07
N ILE A 39 5.95 0.09 12.63
CA ILE A 39 4.69 0.19 11.88
C ILE A 39 4.82 1.15 10.69
N PHE A 40 5.54 2.25 10.84
CA PHE A 40 5.78 3.19 9.75
C PHE A 40 6.59 2.56 8.62
N GLU A 41 7.68 1.86 8.94
CA GLU A 41 8.49 1.15 7.95
C GLU A 41 7.71 0.04 7.24
N GLU A 42 6.93 -0.76 7.98
CA GLU A 42 6.08 -1.81 7.38
C GLU A 42 5.03 -1.22 6.41
N ARG A 43 4.47 -0.04 6.72
CA ARG A 43 3.56 0.66 5.81
C ARG A 43 4.27 1.17 4.55
N ASN A 44 5.51 1.64 4.68
CA ASN A 44 6.31 2.06 3.53
C ASN A 44 6.68 0.84 2.66
N ALA A 45 7.11 -0.26 3.27
CA ALA A 45 7.39 -1.51 2.58
C ALA A 45 6.17 -2.00 1.79
N LEU A 46 4.97 -1.95 2.40
CA LEU A 46 3.73 -2.28 1.72
C LEU A 46 3.43 -1.37 0.52
N TYR A 47 3.69 -0.06 0.64
CA TYR A 47 3.53 0.87 -0.47
C TYR A 47 4.48 0.55 -1.62
N ILE A 48 5.75 0.29 -1.31
CA ILE A 48 6.77 -0.10 -2.30
C ILE A 48 6.38 -1.40 -3.01
N MET A 49 5.91 -2.41 -2.25
CA MET A 49 5.44 -3.67 -2.84
C MET A 49 4.31 -3.46 -3.85
N ARG A 50 3.34 -2.59 -3.54
CA ARG A 50 2.24 -2.26 -4.48
C ARG A 50 2.75 -1.56 -5.73
N MET A 51 3.71 -0.65 -5.58
CA MET A 51 4.33 0.04 -6.71
C MET A 51 5.10 -0.95 -7.59
N ASN A 52 5.88 -1.86 -7.00
CA ASN A 52 6.62 -2.87 -7.74
C ASN A 52 5.68 -3.83 -8.49
N GLY A 53 4.59 -4.29 -7.86
CA GLY A 53 3.60 -5.14 -8.54
C GLY A 53 2.98 -4.45 -9.76
N HIS A 54 2.71 -3.13 -9.67
CA HIS A 54 2.26 -2.36 -10.83
C HIS A 54 3.32 -2.31 -11.94
N GLN A 55 4.57 -2.01 -11.60
CA GLN A 55 5.67 -1.97 -12.57
C GLN A 55 5.91 -3.34 -13.22
N HIS A 56 5.85 -4.44 -12.45
CA HIS A 56 5.94 -5.79 -12.99
C HIS A 56 4.79 -6.09 -13.95
N ASN A 57 3.56 -5.63 -13.66
CA ASN A 57 2.44 -5.79 -14.57
C ASN A 57 2.63 -5.05 -15.90
N GLU A 58 3.10 -3.80 -15.85
CA GLU A 58 3.46 -3.03 -17.05
C GLU A 58 4.57 -3.74 -17.86
N ALA A 59 5.60 -4.24 -17.17
CA ALA A 59 6.69 -4.98 -17.81
C ALA A 59 6.20 -6.28 -18.48
N ASN A 60 5.29 -7.02 -17.83
CA ASN A 60 4.70 -8.24 -18.39
C ASN A 60 3.85 -7.94 -19.63
N GLN A 61 3.13 -6.81 -19.66
CA GLN A 61 2.39 -6.38 -20.84
C GLN A 61 3.33 -6.02 -21.99
N ALA A 62 4.41 -5.30 -21.71
CA ALA A 62 5.43 -4.97 -22.70
C ALA A 62 6.10 -6.25 -23.26
N PHE A 63 6.40 -7.23 -22.40
CA PHE A 63 6.93 -8.53 -22.82
C PHE A 63 5.96 -9.29 -23.73
N ASN A 64 4.67 -9.33 -23.38
CA ASN A 64 3.64 -9.95 -24.22
C ASN A 64 3.52 -9.27 -25.59
N GLN A 65 3.64 -7.94 -25.63
CA GLN A 65 3.61 -7.20 -26.88
C GLN A 65 4.83 -7.53 -27.75
N TRP A 66 6.03 -7.50 -27.16
CA TRP A 66 7.27 -7.89 -27.84
C TRP A 66 7.19 -9.32 -28.39
N LEU A 67 6.66 -10.26 -27.61
CA LEU A 67 6.48 -11.65 -28.06
C LEU A 67 5.62 -11.73 -29.32
N LYS A 68 4.48 -11.02 -29.33
CA LYS A 68 3.58 -10.99 -30.50
C LYS A 68 4.25 -10.38 -31.72
N ASP A 69 5.02 -9.31 -31.53
CA ASP A 69 5.73 -8.64 -32.61
C ASP A 69 6.77 -9.58 -33.23
N GLU A 70 7.56 -10.29 -32.42
CA GLU A 70 8.52 -11.28 -32.90
C GLU A 70 7.88 -12.49 -33.60
N LEU A 71 6.76 -12.98 -33.08
CA LEU A 71 6.00 -14.06 -33.71
C LEU A 71 5.44 -13.65 -35.09
N ASN A 72 5.09 -12.37 -35.25
CA ASN A 72 4.58 -11.84 -36.52
C ASN A 72 5.70 -11.58 -37.54
N GLU A 73 6.88 -11.15 -37.10
CA GLU A 73 8.02 -10.82 -37.98
C GLU A 73 8.76 -12.08 -38.49
N ASN A 74 8.84 -13.14 -37.68
CA ASN A 74 9.67 -14.32 -37.95
C ASN A 74 8.83 -15.61 -38.10
N ALA A 75 7.93 -15.64 -39.09
CA ALA A 75 6.92 -16.70 -39.27
C ALA A 75 7.45 -18.13 -39.52
N THR A 76 8.70 -18.28 -39.97
CA THR A 76 9.33 -19.59 -40.19
C THR A 76 10.21 -19.96 -38.99
N ASN A 77 9.74 -20.91 -38.17
CA ASN A 77 10.44 -21.55 -37.04
C ASN A 77 10.37 -20.92 -35.63
N ASN A 78 9.32 -20.15 -35.31
CA ASN A 78 9.17 -19.53 -33.99
C ASN A 78 8.42 -20.35 -32.91
N LYS A 79 8.22 -21.65 -33.13
CA LYS A 79 7.42 -22.49 -32.23
C LYS A 79 8.02 -22.61 -30.81
N ASP A 80 9.34 -22.63 -30.72
CA ASP A 80 10.04 -22.66 -29.44
C ASP A 80 9.93 -21.32 -28.70
N LEU A 81 9.99 -20.20 -29.44
CA LEU A 81 9.83 -18.86 -28.88
C LEU A 81 8.41 -18.66 -28.34
N GLU A 82 7.40 -19.16 -29.06
CA GLU A 82 6.01 -19.15 -28.62
C GLU A 82 5.82 -19.97 -27.33
N ASP A 83 6.31 -21.21 -27.28
CA ASP A 83 6.15 -22.08 -26.10
C ASP A 83 6.91 -21.55 -24.87
N ILE A 84 8.16 -21.09 -25.05
CA ILE A 84 8.95 -20.49 -23.96
C ILE A 84 8.31 -19.19 -23.50
N GLY A 85 7.89 -18.35 -24.45
CA GLY A 85 7.23 -17.08 -24.20
C GLY A 85 5.96 -17.21 -23.38
N ASP A 86 5.07 -18.12 -23.79
CA ASP A 86 3.82 -18.41 -23.08
C ASP A 86 4.06 -18.93 -21.67
N LYS A 87 5.04 -19.83 -21.49
CA LYS A 87 5.41 -20.34 -20.16
C LYS A 87 5.95 -19.24 -19.27
N LEU A 88 6.84 -18.39 -19.79
CA LEU A 88 7.40 -17.27 -19.04
C LEU A 88 6.30 -16.28 -18.65
N LEU A 89 5.40 -15.93 -19.58
CA LEU A 89 4.28 -15.03 -19.33
C LEU A 89 3.36 -15.57 -18.22
N ARG A 90 3.08 -16.87 -18.23
CA ARG A 90 2.30 -17.52 -17.16
C ARG A 90 2.99 -17.41 -15.80
N LEU A 91 4.30 -17.66 -15.74
CA LEU A 91 5.08 -17.54 -14.51
C LEU A 91 5.08 -16.11 -13.97
N LEU A 92 5.34 -15.13 -14.84
CA LEU A 92 5.35 -13.71 -14.50
C LEU A 92 3.97 -13.20 -14.07
N THR A 93 2.91 -13.68 -14.70
CA THR A 93 1.53 -13.38 -14.28
C THR A 93 1.25 -13.95 -12.89
N LYS A 94 1.66 -15.20 -12.63
CA LYS A 94 1.53 -15.81 -11.29
C LYS A 94 2.35 -15.09 -10.23
N GLN A 95 3.53 -14.60 -10.58
CA GLN A 95 4.31 -13.77 -9.67
C GLN A 95 3.52 -12.52 -9.26
N ASN A 96 2.94 -11.79 -10.21
CA ASN A 96 2.13 -10.62 -9.90
C ASN A 96 0.90 -10.95 -9.04
N GLU A 97 0.18 -12.02 -9.35
CA GLU A 97 -0.98 -12.47 -8.55
C GLU A 97 -0.57 -12.73 -7.08
N ILE A 98 0.60 -13.35 -6.86
CA ILE A 98 1.12 -13.63 -5.51
C ILE A 98 1.53 -12.33 -4.81
N GLU A 99 2.22 -11.42 -5.51
CA GLU A 99 2.62 -10.11 -4.97
C GLU A 99 1.39 -9.27 -4.57
N GLU A 100 0.34 -9.26 -5.39
CA GLU A 100 -0.94 -8.60 -5.09
C GLU A 100 -1.65 -9.25 -3.90
N ALA A 101 -1.73 -10.57 -3.85
CA ALA A 101 -2.35 -11.29 -2.75
C ALA A 101 -1.61 -11.03 -1.42
N TYR A 102 -0.28 -11.04 -1.45
CA TYR A 102 0.56 -10.75 -0.28
C TYR A 102 0.38 -9.30 0.20
N ALA A 103 0.38 -8.34 -0.74
CA ALA A 103 0.07 -6.94 -0.43
C ALA A 103 -1.36 -6.77 0.13
N GLY A 104 -2.33 -7.56 -0.36
CA GLY A 104 -3.69 -7.60 0.15
C GLY A 104 -3.76 -8.06 1.60
N ILE A 105 -3.12 -9.18 1.92
CA ILE A 105 -3.07 -9.75 3.29
C ILE A 105 -2.38 -8.78 4.26
N ASN A 106 -1.21 -8.23 3.88
CA ASN A 106 -0.51 -7.26 4.73
C ASN A 106 -1.34 -6.00 4.95
N SER A 107 -2.06 -5.53 3.94
CA SER A 107 -2.96 -4.39 4.11
C SER A 107 -4.07 -4.66 5.12
N PHE A 108 -4.62 -5.87 5.18
CA PHE A 108 -5.63 -6.23 6.19
C PHE A 108 -5.06 -6.18 7.61
N PHE A 109 -3.80 -6.59 7.80
CA PHE A 109 -3.13 -6.55 9.10
C PHE A 109 -2.92 -5.12 9.64
N PHE A 110 -2.64 -4.17 8.74
CA PHE A 110 -2.42 -2.76 9.11
C PHE A 110 -3.68 -1.86 8.99
N ILE A 111 -4.76 -2.34 8.36
CA ILE A 111 -6.01 -1.59 8.11
C ILE A 111 -7.20 -2.13 8.95
N ALA A 112 -7.03 -3.21 9.73
CA ALA A 112 -8.06 -3.70 10.65
C ALA A 112 -8.63 -2.56 11.53
N PRO A 113 -9.97 -2.48 11.67
CA PRO A 113 -10.67 -1.25 11.39
C PRO A 113 -10.88 -0.37 12.62
N LYS A 114 -10.73 0.95 12.41
CA LYS A 114 -11.28 2.03 13.25
C LYS A 114 -12.83 1.98 13.42
N LYS A 115 -13.52 0.91 13.03
CA LYS A 115 -15.00 0.87 12.89
C LYS A 115 -15.78 0.30 14.09
N LYS A 116 -15.19 0.08 15.28
CA LYS A 116 -15.94 -0.47 16.43
C LYS A 116 -15.61 0.09 17.82
N LEU A 117 -15.25 1.38 17.93
CA LEU A 117 -14.99 2.00 19.24
C LEU A 117 -15.77 3.29 19.54
N TYR A 118 -16.75 3.66 18.70
CA TYR A 118 -17.64 4.80 18.97
C TYR A 118 -19.11 4.42 18.75
N SER A 119 -19.60 3.51 19.58
CA SER A 119 -21.03 3.37 19.85
C SER A 119 -21.20 2.81 21.25
N LEU A 120 -21.20 3.69 22.25
CA LEU A 120 -21.88 3.61 23.55
C LEU A 120 -21.64 4.94 24.28
#